data_AF-A0A3D2M977-F1
#
_entry.id   AF-A0A3D2M977-F1
#
_cell.length_a   1.000
_cell.length_b   1.000
_cell.length_c   1.000
_cell.angle_alpha   90.00
_cell.angle_beta   90.00
_cell.angle_gamma   90.00
#
_symmetry.space_group_name_H-M   'P 1'
#
loop_
_entity.id
_entity.type
_entity.pdbx_description
1 polymer ?
#
loop_
_entity_poly.entity_id
_entity_poly.type
_entity_poly.pdbx_seq_one_letter_code
_entity_poly.pdbx_strand_id
1 'polypeptide(L)'
;MINKPQRSRIALAIGAALCLPSAFAAAEGFIDGTTATLQARNYYFSRDFSDIVGANQQSKSEEWAQGFILNVKTGYTPGTVGFGVDV
;
A
#
# COMPACT_ATOMS: atom_id res chain seq x y z
N MET A 1 -2.43 -46.93 -43.72
CA MET A 1 -3.06 -46.90 -42.37
C MET A 1 -2.67 -45.58 -41.71
N ILE A 2 -3.55 -44.57 -41.71
CA ILE A 2 -3.28 -43.24 -41.15
C ILE A 2 -3.90 -43.18 -39.76
N ASN A 3 -3.06 -43.12 -38.72
CA ASN A 3 -3.52 -43.08 -37.33
C ASN A 3 -3.81 -41.62 -36.94
N LYS A 4 -5.07 -41.31 -36.63
CA LYS A 4 -5.51 -39.95 -36.30
C LYS A 4 -5.20 -39.68 -34.82
N PRO A 5 -4.47 -38.59 -34.46
CA PRO A 5 -4.12 -38.35 -33.08
C PRO A 5 -5.38 -37.98 -32.28
N GLN A 6 -5.78 -38.87 -31.38
CA GLN A 6 -6.92 -38.67 -30.50
C GLN A 6 -6.52 -37.63 -29.45
N ARG A 7 -6.91 -36.37 -29.69
CA ARG A 7 -6.62 -35.23 -28.81
C ARG A 7 -7.21 -35.51 -27.42
N SER A 8 -6.36 -35.85 -26.45
CA SER A 8 -6.78 -36.20 -25.08
C SER A 8 -7.32 -34.96 -24.36
N ARG A 9 -8.64 -34.82 -24.36
CA ARG A 9 -9.38 -33.76 -23.66
C ARG A 9 -9.24 -33.85 -22.14
N ILE A 10 -8.95 -35.03 -21.63
CA ILE A 10 -8.75 -35.30 -20.20
C ILE A 10 -7.48 -34.64 -19.69
N ALA A 11 -6.38 -34.71 -20.46
CA ALA A 11 -5.13 -34.04 -20.11
C ALA A 11 -5.29 -32.51 -20.05
N LEU A 12 -6.10 -31.94 -20.95
CA LEU A 12 -6.39 -30.51 -20.97
C LEU A 12 -7.27 -30.08 -19.78
N ALA A 13 -8.26 -30.90 -19.40
CA ALA A 13 -9.13 -30.62 -18.25
C ALA A 13 -8.36 -30.69 -16.91
N ILE A 14 -7.45 -31.65 -16.77
CA ILE A 14 -6.60 -31.78 -15.58
C ILE A 14 -5.61 -30.61 -15.49
N GLY A 15 -4.99 -30.22 -16.61
CA GLY A 15 -4.12 -29.04 -16.68
C GLY A 15 -4.84 -27.75 -16.31
N ALA A 16 -6.08 -27.56 -16.76
CA ALA A 16 -6.89 -26.39 -16.41
C ALA A 16 -7.30 -26.37 -14.92
N ALA A 17 -7.64 -27.54 -14.35
CA ALA A 17 -8.04 -27.64 -12.93
C ALA A 17 -6.89 -27.34 -11.96
N LEU A 18 -5.65 -27.70 -12.33
CA LEU A 18 -4.46 -27.46 -11.51
C LEU A 18 -3.97 -26.00 -11.55
N CYS A 19 -4.40 -25.19 -12.53
CA CYS A 19 -4.04 -23.78 -12.64
C CYS A 19 -5.03 -22.82 -11.93
N LEU A 20 -6.17 -23.31 -11.44
CA LEU A 20 -7.19 -22.49 -10.77
C LEU A 20 -6.86 -22.10 -9.31
N PRO A 21 -6.20 -22.93 -8.48
CA PRO A 21 -5.97 -22.59 -7.07
C PRO A 21 -4.96 -21.45 -6.87
N SER A 22 -4.03 -21.24 -7.81
CA SER A 22 -3.00 -20.20 -7.70
C SER A 22 -3.54 -18.77 -7.89
N ALA A 23 -4.74 -18.62 -8.46
CA ALA A 23 -5.36 -17.31 -8.65
C ALA A 23 -5.95 -16.69 -7.37
N PHE A 24 -6.16 -17.49 -6.31
CA PHE A 24 -6.77 -17.04 -5.05
C PHE A 24 -5.79 -16.85 -3.89
N ALA A 25 -4.52 -17.27 -4.04
CA ALA A 25 -3.59 -17.45 -2.92
C ALA A 25 -2.55 -16.34 -2.74
N ALA A 26 -2.60 -15.25 -3.52
CA ALA A 26 -1.51 -14.25 -3.54
C ALA A 26 -1.76 -12.99 -2.70
N ALA A 27 -2.94 -12.80 -2.11
CA ALA A 27 -3.19 -11.70 -1.19
C ALA A 27 -3.08 -12.21 0.25
N GLU A 28 -2.19 -11.63 1.06
CA GLU A 28 -2.00 -12.01 2.47
C GLU A 28 -3.32 -11.98 3.26
N GLY A 29 -4.30 -11.17 2.83
CA GLY A 29 -5.62 -11.07 3.43
C GLY A 29 -5.81 -9.70 4.10
N PHE A 30 -7.03 -9.38 4.52
CA PHE A 30 -7.35 -8.05 5.04
C PHE A 30 -6.53 -7.70 6.29
N ILE A 31 -6.45 -8.63 7.25
CA ILE A 31 -5.69 -8.44 8.49
C ILE A 31 -4.21 -8.73 8.28
N ASP A 32 -3.88 -9.87 7.68
CA ASP A 32 -2.48 -10.30 7.57
C ASP A 32 -1.66 -9.38 6.65
N GLY A 33 -2.29 -8.76 5.64
CA GLY A 33 -1.66 -7.73 4.80
C GLY A 33 -1.68 -6.32 5.39
N THR A 34 -2.11 -6.14 6.65
CA THR A 34 -2.17 -4.82 7.29
C THR A 34 -0.78 -4.31 7.65
N THR A 35 -0.47 -3.08 7.27
CA THR A 35 0.75 -2.36 7.68
C THR A 35 0.38 -1.11 8.47
N ALA A 36 1.00 -0.93 9.64
CA ALA A 36 0.84 0.27 10.44
C ALA A 36 2.22 0.92 10.69
N THR A 37 2.34 2.21 10.36
CA THR A 37 3.54 3.00 10.60
C THR A 37 3.19 4.19 11.49
N LEU A 38 3.88 4.30 12.63
CA LEU A 38 3.81 5.47 13.50
C LEU A 38 5.12 6.27 13.40
N GLN A 39 5.02 7.51 12.97
CA GLN A 39 6.14 8.43 12.90
C GLN A 39 6.02 9.48 14.00
N ALA A 40 6.97 9.47 14.93
CA ALA A 40 7.17 10.57 15.88
C ALA A 40 8.20 11.54 15.30
N ARG A 41 7.80 12.77 15.03
CA ARG A 41 8.67 13.81 14.47
C ARG A 41 8.80 14.96 15.46
N ASN A 42 10.02 15.20 15.91
CA ASN A 42 10.37 16.45 16.57
C ASN A 42 10.90 17.42 15.52
N TYR A 43 10.32 18.62 15.44
CA TYR A 43 10.72 19.64 14.48
C TYR A 43 11.00 20.96 15.20
N TYR A 44 12.19 21.50 14.95
CA TYR A 44 12.58 22.83 15.39
C TYR A 44 12.78 23.70 14.15
N PHE A 45 12.08 24.82 14.10
CA PHE A 45 12.15 25.78 13.02
C PHE A 45 12.58 27.12 13.57
N SER A 46 13.68 27.66 13.06
CA SER A 46 14.12 29.02 13.35
C SER A 46 14.37 29.70 12.01
N ARG A 47 13.63 30.78 11.76
CA ARG A 47 13.80 31.63 10.58
C ARG A 47 14.01 33.06 11.03
N ASP A 48 15.13 33.62 10.58
CA ASP A 48 15.42 35.04 10.70
C ASP A 48 14.83 35.78 9.48
N PHE A 49 14.17 36.91 9.74
CA PHE A 49 13.54 37.76 8.73
C PHE A 49 14.18 39.15 8.65
N SER A 50 15.36 39.32 9.23
CA SER A 50 16.09 40.59 9.29
C SER A 50 16.37 41.25 7.92
N ASP A 51 16.34 40.49 6.82
CA ASP A 51 16.47 41.01 5.44
C ASP A 51 15.13 41.42 4.77
N ILE A 52 13.98 41.21 5.42
CA ILE A 52 12.67 41.58 4.85
C ILE A 52 12.33 43.03 5.17
N VAL A 53 12.38 43.89 4.15
CA VAL A 53 11.96 45.30 4.25
C VAL A 53 10.51 45.44 3.76
N GLY A 54 9.57 45.61 4.70
CA GLY A 54 8.14 45.76 4.43
C GLY A 54 7.33 46.05 5.71
N ALA A 55 6.01 46.24 5.59
CA ALA A 55 5.13 46.58 6.74
C ALA A 55 5.04 45.51 7.84
N ASN A 56 5.58 44.31 7.61
CA ASN A 56 5.65 43.24 8.59
C ASN A 56 6.86 43.46 9.52
N GLN A 57 6.58 43.65 10.82
CA GLN A 57 7.58 43.93 11.86
C GLN A 57 8.21 42.67 12.49
N GLN A 58 7.91 41.47 11.99
CA GLN A 58 8.39 40.24 12.61
C GLN A 58 9.83 39.94 12.19
N SER A 59 10.80 40.25 13.06
CA SER A 59 12.24 40.04 12.80
C SER A 59 12.69 38.57 12.86
N LYS A 60 11.98 37.71 13.61
CA LYS A 60 12.36 36.31 13.82
C LYS A 60 11.13 35.45 14.09
N SER A 61 11.08 34.24 13.57
CA SER A 61 10.09 33.22 13.96
C SER A 61 10.79 31.96 14.41
N GLU A 62 10.49 31.55 15.62
CA GLU A 62 10.95 30.30 16.20
C GLU A 62 9.76 29.46 16.63
N GLU A 63 9.76 28.21 16.19
CA GLU A 63 8.70 27.28 16.48
C GLU A 63 9.30 25.91 16.81
N TRP A 64 8.78 25.30 17.87
CA TRP A 64 9.11 23.94 18.26
C TRP A 64 7.82 23.14 18.30
N ALA A 65 7.81 22.02 17.58
CA ALA A 65 6.67 21.15 17.51
C ALA A 65 7.09 19.68 17.62
N GLN A 66 6.29 18.91 18.34
CA GLN A 66 6.31 17.46 18.33
C GLN A 66 5.04 16.98 17.63
N GLY A 67 5.20 16.33 16.49
CA GLY A 67 4.10 15.74 15.72
C GLY A 67 4.14 14.22 15.78
N PHE A 68 2.96 13.61 15.69
CA PHE A 68 2.78 12.18 15.49
C PHE A 68 1.97 11.96 14.22
N ILE A 69 2.48 11.15 13.31
CA ILE A 69 1.77 10.77 12.08
C ILE A 69 1.56 9.27 12.14
N LEU A 70 0.30 8.88 12.25
CA LEU A 70 -0.11 7.48 12.17
C LEU A 70 -0.59 7.21 10.74
N ASN A 71 -0.07 6.17 10.12
CA ASN A 71 -0.55 5.66 8.85
C ASN A 71 -0.85 4.17 8.99
N VAL A 72 -2.10 3.79 8.77
CA VAL A 72 -2.58 2.41 8.83
C VAL A 72 -3.17 2.06 7.47
N LYS A 73 -2.69 0.98 6.88
CA LYS A 73 -3.19 0.45 5.61
C LYS A 73 -3.56 -0.99 5.79
N THR A 74 -4.80 -1.34 5.51
CA THR A 74 -5.21 -2.75 5.57
C THR A 74 -4.78 -3.48 4.31
N GLY A 75 -4.67 -4.81 4.39
CA GLY A 75 -4.63 -5.64 3.20
C GLY A 75 -6.00 -5.66 2.51
N TYR A 76 -6.09 -6.41 1.41
CA TYR A 76 -7.35 -6.59 0.68
C TYR A 76 -8.06 -7.88 1.10
N THR A 77 -9.39 -7.85 1.17
CA THR A 77 -10.19 -9.07 1.39
C THR A 77 -10.00 -10.08 0.25
N PRO A 78 -9.89 -11.39 0.54
CA PRO A 78 -9.81 -12.41 -0.50
C PRO A 78 -11.09 -12.45 -1.36
N GLY A 79 -10.93 -12.61 -2.67
CA GLY A 79 -12.04 -12.71 -3.63
C GLY A 79 -11.71 -12.04 -4.96
N THR A 80 -12.62 -12.17 -5.95
CA THR A 80 -12.45 -11.56 -7.27
C THR A 80 -12.37 -10.03 -7.21
N VAL A 81 -12.97 -9.42 -6.18
CA VAL A 81 -12.84 -8.00 -5.85
C VAL A 81 -12.45 -7.90 -4.38
N GLY A 82 -11.30 -7.30 -4.11
CA GLY A 82 -10.80 -7.09 -2.75
C GLY A 82 -11.12 -5.69 -2.24
N PHE A 83 -11.49 -5.60 -0.96
CA PHE A 83 -11.75 -4.33 -0.26
C PHE A 83 -10.64 -4.07 0.76
N GLY A 84 -10.21 -2.81 0.85
CA GLY A 84 -9.18 -2.33 1.78
C GLY A 84 -9.57 -0.94 2.33
N VAL A 85 -8.98 -0.57 3.46
CA VAL A 85 -9.20 0.70 4.15
C VAL A 85 -7.84 1.29 4.55
N ASP A 86 -7.68 2.60 4.34
CA ASP A 86 -6.48 3.36 4.72
C ASP A 86 -6.86 4.51 5.68
N VAL A 87 -6.04 4.76 6.70
CA VAL A 87 -6.17 5.84 7.69
C VAL A 87 -4.83 6.53 7.94
#